data_AF-A0A2A5IZN9-F1
#
_entry.id   AF-A0A2A5IZN9-F1
#
_cell.length_a   1.000
_cell.length_b   1.000
_cell.length_c   1.000
_cell.angle_alpha   90.00
_cell.angle_beta   90.00
_cell.angle_gamma   90.00
#
_symmetry.space_group_name_H-M   'P 1'
#
loop_
_entity.id
_entity.type
_entity.pdbx_description
1 polymer ?
#
loop_
_entity_poly.entity_id
_entity_poly.type
_entity_poly.pdbx_seq_one_letter_code
_entity_poly.pdbx_strand_id
1 'polypeptide(L)'
;MSTKQPKKTLPPQHQNERPGHEYKMNPRPIFDREVQGKKLAGKTAIVTGGDSGIGRAVSVLFAKEGANVAIVYLNEHRDAEETKDYIEKAGGRV
;
A
#
# COMPACT_ATOMS: atom_id res chain seq x y z
N MET A 1 -23.96 25.29 3.98
CA MET A 1 -23.30 24.06 3.47
C MET A 1 -23.73 23.88 2.02
N SER A 2 -22.78 23.80 1.08
CA SER A 2 -23.08 23.71 -0.35
C SER A 2 -23.74 22.38 -0.71
N THR A 3 -24.85 22.42 -1.46
CA THR A 3 -25.70 21.28 -1.87
C THR A 3 -25.21 20.55 -3.13
N LYS A 4 -23.94 20.68 -3.50
CA LYS A 4 -23.39 19.90 -4.64
C LYS A 4 -23.23 18.46 -4.21
N GLN A 5 -24.11 17.58 -4.70
CA GLN A 5 -23.89 16.13 -4.62
C GLN A 5 -22.49 15.83 -5.20
N PRO A 6 -21.63 15.11 -4.48
CA PRO A 6 -20.32 14.75 -5.00
C PRO A 6 -20.52 13.90 -6.27
N LYS A 7 -19.82 14.26 -7.35
CA LYS A 7 -19.78 13.43 -8.57
C LYS A 7 -19.38 12.01 -8.16
N LYS A 8 -20.21 11.00 -8.45
CA LYS A 8 -19.85 9.59 -8.26
C LYS A 8 -18.66 9.27 -9.16
N THR A 9 -17.47 9.15 -8.58
CA THR A 9 -16.22 8.88 -9.30
C THR A 9 -15.85 7.40 -9.33
N LEU A 10 -16.49 6.55 -8.51
CA LEU A 10 -16.17 5.13 -8.34
C LEU A 10 -17.43 4.27 -8.44
N PRO A 11 -17.32 3.01 -8.89
CA PRO A 11 -18.47 2.10 -8.92
C PRO A 11 -18.91 1.76 -7.47
N PRO A 12 -20.22 1.54 -7.24
CA PRO A 12 -20.71 1.10 -5.95
C PRO A 12 -20.08 -0.25 -5.56
N GLN A 13 -19.55 -0.34 -4.35
CA GLN A 13 -18.97 -1.56 -3.79
C GLN A 13 -19.03 -1.53 -2.26
N HIS A 14 -19.05 -2.69 -1.61
CA HIS A 14 -19.06 -2.84 -0.15
C HIS A 14 -18.34 -4.13 0.26
N GLN A 15 -17.70 -4.12 1.43
CA GLN A 15 -17.14 -5.32 2.06
C GLN A 15 -17.73 -5.42 3.47
N ASN A 16 -18.23 -6.61 3.83
CA ASN A 16 -18.96 -6.83 5.09
C ASN A 16 -18.04 -6.97 6.32
N GLU A 17 -16.73 -7.04 6.11
CA GLU A 17 -15.73 -7.32 7.14
C GLU A 17 -14.72 -6.17 7.24
N ARG A 18 -14.10 -6.06 8.42
CA ARG A 18 -12.97 -5.17 8.66
C ARG A 18 -11.86 -5.95 9.37
N PRO A 19 -10.59 -5.76 8.98
CA PRO A 19 -10.12 -4.93 7.86
C PRO A 19 -10.62 -5.38 6.49
N GLY A 20 -10.71 -4.43 5.55
CA GLY A 20 -11.13 -4.72 4.17
C GLY A 20 -9.96 -5.24 3.35
N HIS A 21 -10.25 -5.92 2.25
CA HIS A 21 -9.24 -6.45 1.35
C HIS A 21 -9.07 -5.58 0.10
N GLU A 22 -7.87 -5.09 -0.13
CA GLU A 22 -7.55 -4.22 -1.26
C GLU A 22 -7.68 -4.97 -2.59
N TYR A 23 -7.29 -6.25 -2.63
CA TYR A 23 -7.47 -7.11 -3.81
C TYR A 23 -8.92 -7.31 -4.27
N LYS A 24 -9.93 -7.00 -3.44
CA LYS A 24 -11.35 -7.06 -3.80
C LYS A 24 -11.90 -5.74 -4.35
N MET A 25 -11.14 -4.65 -4.29
CA MET A 25 -11.61 -3.33 -4.70
C MET A 25 -11.69 -3.17 -6.22
N ASN A 26 -12.64 -2.37 -6.70
CA ASN A 26 -12.78 -2.00 -8.10
C ASN A 26 -13.03 -0.49 -8.28
N PRO A 27 -12.18 0.29 -8.97
CA PRO A 27 -10.84 -0.10 -9.39
C PRO A 27 -9.95 -0.41 -8.18
N ARG A 28 -8.89 -1.16 -8.44
CA ARG A 28 -7.83 -1.37 -7.45
C ARG A 28 -7.12 -0.04 -7.15
N PRO A 29 -6.75 0.25 -5.89
CA PRO A 29 -5.94 1.42 -5.57
C PRO A 29 -4.61 1.42 -6.32
N ILE A 30 -4.14 2.63 -6.66
CA ILE A 30 -2.81 2.85 -7.21
C ILE A 30 -1.89 3.20 -6.05
N PHE A 31 -0.99 2.29 -5.71
CA PHE A 31 -0.05 2.45 -4.60
C PHE A 31 1.41 2.59 -5.05
N ASP A 32 1.69 2.26 -6.32
CA ASP A 32 3.05 2.31 -6.86
C ASP A 32 3.26 3.52 -7.79
N ARG A 33 4.47 4.07 -7.75
CA ARG A 33 4.97 5.08 -8.68
C ARG A 33 6.49 4.98 -8.81
N GLU A 34 7.02 5.57 -9.86
CA GLU A 34 8.46 5.73 -10.03
C GLU A 34 9.03 6.76 -9.04
N VAL A 35 10.25 6.50 -8.56
CA VAL A 35 11.00 7.40 -7.68
C VAL A 35 12.38 7.66 -8.25
N GLN A 36 12.94 8.81 -7.94
CA GLN A 36 14.29 9.19 -8.34
C GLN A 36 15.18 9.32 -7.11
N GLY A 37 16.26 8.55 -7.06
CA GLY A 37 17.26 8.57 -6.00
C GLY A 37 17.17 7.41 -5.01
N LYS A 38 17.89 7.56 -3.90
CA LYS A 38 18.01 6.58 -2.81
C LYS A 38 18.05 7.29 -1.45
N LYS A 39 17.03 8.11 -1.17
CA LYS A 39 16.97 8.99 0.01
C LYS A 39 17.00 8.24 1.34
N LEU A 40 16.62 6.97 1.33
CA LEU A 40 16.52 6.11 2.51
C LEU A 40 17.52 4.95 2.48
N ALA A 41 18.56 5.03 1.63
CA ALA A 41 19.58 4.00 1.53
C ALA A 41 20.12 3.58 2.91
N GLY A 42 20.06 2.28 3.19
CA GLY A 42 20.59 1.69 4.41
C GLY A 42 19.74 1.92 5.67
N LYS A 43 18.58 2.57 5.57
CA LYS A 43 17.63 2.69 6.67
C LYS A 43 16.78 1.41 6.80
N THR A 44 16.23 1.21 7.99
CA THR A 44 15.24 0.17 8.26
C THR A 44 13.98 0.83 8.78
N ALA A 45 12.83 0.50 8.19
CA ALA A 45 11.53 1.03 8.56
C ALA A 45 10.60 -0.10 9.02
N ILE A 46 9.73 0.20 9.99
CA ILE A 46 8.62 -0.68 10.39
C ILE A 46 7.34 0.08 10.06
N VAL A 47 6.46 -0.54 9.26
CA VAL A 47 5.20 0.04 8.82
C VAL A 47 4.05 -0.82 9.32
N THR A 48 3.27 -0.31 10.28
CA THR A 48 2.02 -0.94 10.72
C THR A 48 0.88 -0.59 9.77
N GLY A 49 0.05 -1.58 9.42
CA GLY A 49 -0.89 -1.49 8.30
C GLY A 49 -0.19 -1.43 6.93
N GLY A 50 0.98 -2.07 6.81
CA GLY A 50 1.80 -2.04 5.59
C GLY A 50 1.27 -2.92 4.45
N ASP A 51 0.26 -3.75 4.69
CA ASP A 51 -0.33 -4.68 3.73
C ASP A 51 -1.14 -3.99 2.62
N SER A 52 -1.76 -2.85 2.90
CA SER A 52 -2.70 -2.20 1.98
C SER A 52 -2.70 -0.66 2.10
N GLY A 53 -3.40 -0.02 1.18
CA GLY A 53 -3.67 1.41 1.14
C GLY A 53 -2.43 2.28 1.21
N ILE A 54 -2.46 3.25 2.13
CA ILE A 54 -1.37 4.21 2.32
C ILE A 54 -0.12 3.50 2.87
N GLY A 55 -0.29 2.53 3.77
CA GLY A 55 0.84 1.80 4.34
C GLY A 55 1.58 0.98 3.29
N ARG A 56 0.86 0.31 2.38
CA ARG A 56 1.45 -0.33 1.19
C ARG A 56 2.24 0.66 0.34
N ALA A 57 1.63 1.79 -0.04
CA ALA A 57 2.30 2.79 -0.87
C ALA A 57 3.60 3.30 -0.22
N VAL A 58 3.56 3.59 1.09
CA VAL A 58 4.75 4.00 1.86
C VAL A 58 5.81 2.90 1.87
N SER A 59 5.41 1.66 2.12
CA SER A 59 6.32 0.50 2.21
C SER A 59 7.06 0.26 0.90
N VAL A 60 6.33 0.25 -0.22
CA VAL A 60 6.91 0.09 -1.56
C VAL A 60 7.85 1.25 -1.91
N LEU A 61 7.44 2.50 -1.65
CA LEU A 61 8.27 3.65 -1.97
C LEU A 61 9.52 3.73 -1.07
N PHE A 62 9.43 3.33 0.19
CA PHE A 62 10.60 3.25 1.07
C PHE A 62 11.60 2.22 0.58
N ALA A 63 11.13 1.05 0.14
CA ALA A 63 11.97 0.05 -0.49
C ALA A 63 12.64 0.58 -1.77
N LYS A 64 11.89 1.24 -2.66
CA LYS A 64 12.45 1.87 -3.87
C LYS A 64 13.52 2.91 -3.56
N GLU A 65 13.36 3.66 -2.47
CA GLU A 65 14.34 4.64 -1.95
C GLU A 65 15.52 3.98 -1.19
N GLY A 66 15.58 2.65 -1.10
CA GLY A 66 16.71 1.87 -0.59
C GLY A 66 16.63 1.48 0.88
N ALA A 67 15.46 1.56 1.52
CA ALA A 67 15.25 1.06 2.88
C ALA A 67 14.98 -0.45 2.91
N ASN A 68 15.32 -1.10 4.02
CA ASN A 68 14.70 -2.37 4.43
C ASN A 68 13.37 -2.04 5.12
N VAL A 69 12.32 -2.81 4.88
CA VAL A 69 10.97 -2.49 5.33
C VAL A 69 10.30 -3.71 5.93
N ALA A 70 10.03 -3.70 7.24
CA ALA A 70 9.17 -4.69 7.86
C ALA A 70 7.70 -4.18 7.84
N ILE A 71 6.79 -4.98 7.31
CA ILE A 71 5.35 -4.67 7.35
C ILE A 71 4.65 -5.47 8.44
N VAL A 72 3.77 -4.81 9.18
CA VAL A 72 2.92 -5.41 10.21
C VAL A 72 1.47 -5.20 9.81
N TYR A 73 0.66 -6.24 9.89
CA TYR A 73 -0.75 -6.25 9.47
C TYR A 73 -1.54 -7.25 10.32
N LEU A 74 -2.87 -7.31 10.17
CA LEU A 74 -3.69 -8.16 11.03
C LEU A 74 -3.83 -9.58 10.47
N ASN A 75 -4.53 -9.73 9.35
CA ASN A 75 -4.87 -11.02 8.75
C ASN A 75 -5.12 -10.94 7.22
N GLU A 76 -4.82 -9.80 6.61
CA GLU A 76 -4.95 -9.52 5.17
C GLU A 76 -3.80 -10.15 4.37
N HIS A 77 -3.50 -11.43 4.61
CA HIS A 77 -2.29 -12.12 4.13
C HIS A 77 -2.06 -11.97 2.63
N ARG A 78 -3.11 -12.01 1.81
CA ARG A 78 -2.99 -11.82 0.36
C ARG A 78 -2.52 -10.41 -0.01
N ASP A 79 -3.02 -9.40 0.70
CA ASP A 79 -2.60 -8.01 0.49
C ASP A 79 -1.17 -7.80 1.00
N ALA A 80 -0.80 -8.44 2.11
CA ALA A 80 0.56 -8.40 2.62
C ALA A 80 1.59 -9.07 1.69
N GLU A 81 1.29 -10.24 1.13
CA GLU A 81 2.17 -10.90 0.16
C GLU A 81 2.34 -10.07 -1.11
N GLU A 82 1.28 -9.40 -1.55
CA GLU A 82 1.41 -8.44 -2.66
C GLU A 82 2.36 -7.29 -2.31
N THR A 83 2.23 -6.68 -1.12
CA THR A 83 3.18 -5.63 -0.71
C THR A 83 4.62 -6.16 -0.67
N LYS A 84 4.81 -7.36 -0.12
CA LYS A 84 6.12 -8.02 -0.05
C LYS A 84 6.73 -8.20 -1.44
N ASP A 85 5.98 -8.73 -2.41
CA ASP A 85 6.43 -8.90 -3.79
C ASP A 85 6.91 -7.57 -4.41
N TYR A 86 6.20 -6.46 -4.14
CA TYR A 86 6.59 -5.14 -4.64
C TYR A 86 7.85 -4.60 -3.94
N ILE A 87 8.03 -4.85 -2.64
CA ILE A 87 9.25 -4.48 -1.91
C ILE A 87 10.46 -5.24 -2.44
N GLU A 88 10.31 -6.56 -2.63
CA GLU A 88 11.38 -7.41 -3.17
C GLU A 88 11.76 -7.00 -4.60
N LYS A 89 10.77 -6.72 -5.47
CA LYS A 89 11.01 -6.19 -6.83
C LYS A 89 11.70 -4.83 -6.83
N ALA A 90 11.49 -4.01 -5.81
CA ALA A 90 12.19 -2.74 -5.63
C ALA A 90 13.65 -2.90 -5.14
N GLY A 91 14.09 -4.13 -4.86
CA GLY A 91 15.39 -4.45 -4.29
C GLY A 91 15.48 -4.20 -2.78
N GLY A 92 14.35 -3.98 -2.11
CA GLY A 92 14.28 -3.87 -0.66
C GLY A 92 14.26 -5.25 0.02
N ARG A 93 14.67 -5.30 1.28
CA ARG A 93 14.46 -6.47 2.15
C ARG A 93 13.21 -6.26 3.00
N VAL A 94 12.39 -7.30 3.14
CA VAL A 94 11.11 -7.29 3.86
C VAL A 94 10.94 -8.53 4.72
#